data_AF-A0A8T5TVR7-F1
#
_entry.id   AF-A0A8T5TVR7-F1
#
_cell.length_a   1.000
_cell.length_b   1.000
_cell.length_c   1.000
_cell.angle_alpha   90.00
_cell.angle_beta   90.00
_cell.angle_gamma   90.00
#
_symmetry.space_group_name_H-M   'P 1'
#
loop_
_entity.id
_entity.type
_entity.pdbx_description
1 polymer ?
#
loop_
_entity_poly.entity_id
_entity_poly.type
_entity_poly.pdbx_seq_one_letter_code
_entity_poly.pdbx_strand_id
1 'polypeptide(L)' 'IGFIGAGAIWAEKDKIRGITTASSLWVTAAIGLAVGVGDYPLALIVTGLVFLILSSKIIFKKLGFEK' A
#
# COMPACT_ATOMS: atom_id res chain seq x y z
N ILE A 1 12.16 -6.42 -13.24
CA ILE A 1 13.01 -6.29 -12.02
C ILE A 1 13.34 -4.81 -11.88
N GLY A 2 12.48 -4.07 -11.17
CA GLY A 2 12.64 -2.62 -10.98
C GLY A 2 12.89 -2.38 -9.50
N PHE A 3 13.93 -1.63 -9.19
CA PHE A 3 14.32 -1.23 -7.84
C PHE A 3 13.12 -0.59 -7.14
N ILE A 4 12.49 -1.29 -6.18
CA ILE A 4 11.43 -0.71 -5.35
C ILE A 4 12.15 0.10 -4.27
N GLY A 5 12.50 1.35 -4.60
CA GLY A 5 13.16 2.30 -3.70
C GLY A 5 12.40 2.44 -2.38
N ALA A 6 12.99 3.09 -1.36
CA ALA A 6 12.48 3.14 0.03
C ALA A 6 11.06 3.77 0.24
N GLY A 7 10.30 4.03 -0.83
CA GLY A 7 8.98 4.65 -0.86
C GLY A 7 9.00 6.13 -0.46
N ALA A 8 7.89 6.67 0.05
CA ALA A 8 7.90 8.04 0.54
C ALA A 8 8.59 8.07 1.90
N ILE A 9 9.73 8.77 1.96
CA ILE A 9 10.55 8.98 3.14
C ILE A 9 10.03 10.23 3.86
N TRP A 10 9.37 10.04 5.00
CA TRP A 10 8.98 11.13 5.90
C TRP A 10 10.11 11.37 6.91
N ALA A 11 10.83 12.47 6.72
CA ALA A 11 11.91 12.92 7.60
C ALA A 11 11.46 14.16 8.38
N GLU A 12 11.53 14.09 9.72
CA GLU A 12 11.20 15.19 10.62
C GLU A 12 12.47 15.55 11.40
N LYS A 13 13.04 16.73 11.11
CA LYS A 13 14.24 17.42 11.67
C LYS A 13 15.50 16.60 12.02
N ASP A 14 15.38 15.44 12.64
CA ASP A 14 16.47 14.59 13.12
C ASP A 14 16.15 13.07 13.13
N LYS A 15 14.93 12.65 12.73
CA LYS A 15 14.55 11.23 12.62
C LYS A 15 13.73 10.95 11.35
N ILE A 16 14.10 9.88 10.64
CA ILE A 16 13.27 9.28 9.58
C ILE A 16 12.17 8.47 10.29
N ARG A 17 10.92 8.94 10.22
CA ARG A 17 9.78 8.36 10.97
C ARG A 17 8.85 7.51 10.11
N GLY A 18 9.03 7.50 8.80
CA GLY A 18 8.22 6.64 7.94
C GLY A 18 8.90 6.42 6.60
N ILE A 19 9.35 5.19 6.37
CA ILE A 19 9.49 4.66 5.01
C ILE A 19 8.13 4.02 4.67
N THR A 20 7.30 4.71 3.90
CA THR A 20 6.10 4.05 3.37
C THR A 20 6.52 2.99 2.37
N THR A 21 5.86 1.84 2.31
CA THR A 21 6.20 0.77 1.37
C THR A 21 6.06 1.27 -0.07
N ALA A 22 7.14 1.32 -0.86
CA ALA A 22 7.03 1.67 -2.28
C ALA A 22 6.09 0.73 -3.07
N SER A 23 5.85 -0.48 -2.58
CA SER A 23 4.84 -1.38 -3.13
C SER A 23 3.42 -0.77 -3.11
N SER A 24 3.02 -0.06 -2.05
CA SER A 24 1.67 0.54 -2.03
C SER A 24 1.54 1.71 -2.99
N LEU A 25 2.60 2.50 -3.19
CA LEU A 25 2.59 3.59 -4.18
C LEU A 25 2.38 3.08 -5.61
N TRP A 26 3.09 2.01 -5.97
CA TRP A 26 2.99 1.44 -7.31
C TRP A 26 1.59 0.89 -7.60
N VAL A 27 1.00 0.23 -6.60
CA VAL A 27 -0.35 -0.30 -6.74
C VAL A 27 -1.40 0.81 -6.82
N THR A 28 -1.27 1.89 -6.03
CA THR A 28 -2.16 3.05 -6.16
C THR A 28 -2.10 3.68 -7.55
N ALA A 29 -0.91 3.77 -8.16
CA ALA A 29 -0.75 4.26 -9.53
C ALA A 29 -1.43 3.33 -10.55
N ALA A 30 -1.28 2.01 -10.40
CA ALA A 30 -1.95 1.03 -11.26
C ALA A 30 -3.49 1.10 -11.16
N ILE A 31 -4.02 1.27 -9.94
CA ILE A 31 -5.45 1.49 -9.72
C ILE A 31 -5.91 2.78 -10.40
N GLY A 32 -5.14 3.87 -10.28
CA GLY A 32 -5.43 5.14 -10.95
C GLY A 32 -5.48 5.03 -12.48
N LEU A 33 -4.57 4.24 -13.07
CA LEU A 33 -4.60 3.94 -14.51
C LEU A 33 -5.82 3.10 -14.90
N ALA A 34 -6.17 2.08 -14.13
CA ALA A 34 -7.36 1.27 -14.39
C ALA A 34 -8.64 2.11 -14.37
N VAL A 35 -8.75 3.03 -13.40
CA VAL A 35 -9.85 4.00 -13.33
C VAL A 35 -9.82 4.97 -14.52
N GLY A 36 -8.65 5.47 -14.91
CA GLY A 36 -8.49 6.41 -16.03
C GLY A 36 -8.86 5.82 -17.39
N VAL A 37 -8.74 4.50 -17.56
CA VAL A 37 -9.16 3.77 -18.77
C VAL A 37 -10.64 3.39 -18.73
N GLY A 38 -11.33 3.59 -17.59
CA GLY A 38 -12.75 3.29 -17.41
C GLY A 38 -13.06 1.86 -16.96
N ASP A 39 -12.04 1.07 -16.63
CA ASP A 39 -12.19 -0.30 -16.11
C ASP A 39 -12.41 -0.29 -14.59
N TYR A 40 -13.59 0.18 -14.19
CA TYR A 40 -14.02 0.24 -12.79
C TYR A 40 -14.12 -1.13 -12.09
N PRO A 41 -14.59 -2.22 -12.75
CA PRO A 41 -14.63 -3.54 -12.12
C PRO A 41 -13.25 -4.00 -11.67
N LEU A 42 -12.23 -3.87 -12.52
CA LEU A 42 -10.86 -4.24 -12.19
C LEU A 42 -10.31 -3.36 -11.06
N ALA A 43 -10.54 -2.05 -11.13
CA ALA A 43 -10.10 -1.11 -10.09
C ALA A 43 -10.69 -1.44 -8.71
N LEU A 44 -11.97 -1.82 -8.63
CA LEU A 44 -12.63 -2.18 -7.37
C LEU A 44 -12.06 -3.48 -6.78
N ILE A 45 -11.85 -4.50 -7.62
CA ILE A 45 -11.28 -5.78 -7.18
C ILE A 45 -9.87 -5.58 -6.62
N VAL A 46 -9.03 -4.86 -7.36
CA VAL A 46 -7.63 -4.60 -6.95
C VAL A 46 -7.60 -3.76 -5.67
N THR A 47 -8.45 -2.73 -5.56
CA THR A 47 -8.57 -1.92 -4.35
C THR A 47 -8.97 -2.76 -3.14
N GLY A 48 -9.96 -3.65 -3.29
CA GLY A 48 -10.41 -4.54 -2.23
C GLY A 48 -9.31 -5.48 -1.74
N LEU A 49 -8.55 -6.08 -2.65
CA LEU A 49 -7.42 -6.96 -2.34
C LEU A 49 -6.32 -6.20 -1.58
N VAL A 50 -5.95 -5.01 -2.05
CA VAL A 50 -4.94 -4.17 -1.39
C VAL A 50 -5.36 -3.79 0.01
N PHE A 51 -6.62 -3.42 0.19
CA PHE A 51 -7.17 -3.07 1.49
C PHE A 51 -7.16 -4.26 2.45
N LEU A 52 -7.44 -5.46 1.96
CA LEU A 52 -7.39 -6.71 2.73
C LEU A 52 -5.96 -7.04 3.18
N ILE A 53 -4.97 -6.90 2.27
CA ILE A 53 -3.55 -7.11 2.59
C ILE A 53 -3.07 -6.10 3.63
N LEU A 54 -3.40 -4.82 3.46
CA LEU A 54 -3.00 -3.76 4.40
C LEU A 54 -3.67 -3.96 5.77
N SER A 55 -4.95 -4.32 5.78
CA SER A 55 -5.71 -4.63 6.99
C SER A 55 -5.27 -5.93 7.65
N SER A 56 -4.60 -6.83 6.93
CA SER A 56 -4.13 -8.11 7.48
C SER A 56 -3.22 -7.92 8.69
N LYS A 57 -2.38 -6.87 8.75
CA LYS A 57 -1.59 -6.56 9.95
C LYS A 57 -2.47 -6.17 11.14
N ILE A 58 -3.51 -5.38 10.90
CA ILE A 58 -4.45 -4.95 11.93
C ILE A 58 -5.26 -6.15 12.44
N ILE A 59 -5.72 -7.00 11.53
CA ILE A 59 -6.47 -8.24 11.83
C ILE A 59 -5.59 -9.21 12.62
N PHE A 60 -4.33 -9.41 12.20
CA PHE A 60 -3.39 -10.28 12.89
C PHE A 60 -3.05 -9.78 14.30
N LYS A 61 -2.87 -8.46 14.46
CA LYS A 61 -2.70 -7.84 15.78
C LYS A 61 -3.95 -8.00 16.65
N LYS A 62 -5.14 -7.83 16.08
CA LYS A 62 -6.42 -7.98 16.77
C LYS A 62 -6.73 -9.43 17.16
N LEU A 63 -6.16 -10.40 16.43
CA LEU A 63 -6.24 -11.84 16.73
C LEU A 63 -5.25 -12.30 17.82
N GLY A 64 -4.49 -11.38 18.45
CA GLY A 64 -3.70 -11.68 19.65
C GLY A 64 -2.40 -12.46 19.41
N PHE A 65 -1.89 -12.46 18.18
CA PHE A 65 -0.63 -13.16 17.82
C PHE A 65 0.65 -12.32 17.99
N GLU A 66 0.59 -11.16 18.67
CA GLU A 66 1.76 -10.30 18.91
C GLU A 66 2.01 -10.19 20.42
N LYS A 67 3.11 -10.79 20.88
CA LYS A 67 3.80 -10.38 22.12
C LYS A 67 4.70 -9.19 21.79
#